data_AF-A0A430R9T5-F1
#
_entry.id   AF-A0A430R9T5-F1
#
_cell.length_a   1.000
_cell.length_b   1.000
_cell.length_c   1.000
_cell.angle_alpha   90.00
_cell.angle_beta   90.00
_cell.angle_gamma   90.00
#
_symmetry.space_group_name_H-M   'P 1'
#
loop_
_entity.id
_entity.type
_entity.pdbx_description
1 polymer ?
#
loop_
_entity_poly.entity_id
_entity_poly.type
_entity_poly.pdbx_seq_one_letter_code
_entity_poly.pdbx_strand_id
1 'polypeptide(L)' 'RKKGEAIDHGVGVYLLKKPGDRVERGEVLALVYHRGKGLEEALAHLREAFQLGLSASPLPLVLDAVP' A
#
# COMPACT_ATOMS: atom_id res chain seq x y z
N ARG A 1 7.91 -14.06 -12.34
CA ARG A 1 6.86 -13.57 -13.25
C ARG A 1 7.40 -13.53 -14.67
N LYS A 2 6.60 -13.89 -15.69
CA LYS A 2 6.97 -13.83 -17.12
C LYS A 2 5.97 -12.97 -17.91
N LYS A 3 6.40 -12.39 -19.04
CA LYS A 3 5.50 -11.70 -19.97
C LYS A 3 4.46 -12.70 -20.51
N GLY A 4 3.19 -12.34 -20.47
CA GLY A 4 2.07 -13.18 -20.92
C GLY A 4 1.54 -14.18 -19.88
N GLU A 5 2.12 -14.23 -18.68
CA GLU A 5 1.57 -15.00 -17.56
C GLU A 5 0.24 -14.38 -17.10
N ALA A 6 -0.80 -15.21 -16.97
CA ALA A 6 -2.11 -14.76 -16.50
C ALA A 6 -2.02 -14.20 -15.08
N ILE A 7 -2.78 -13.14 -14.79
CA ILE A 7 -2.89 -12.54 -13.46
C ILE A 7 -4.31 -12.72 -12.94
N ASP A 8 -4.46 -12.72 -11.62
CA ASP A 8 -5.79 -12.67 -10.99
C ASP A 8 -6.22 -11.21 -10.83
N HIS A 9 -7.37 -10.84 -11.39
CA HIS A 9 -7.87 -9.46 -11.38
C HIS A 9 -8.67 -9.15 -10.09
N GLY A 10 -8.96 -10.15 -9.27
CA GLY A 10 -9.69 -10.00 -8.00
C GLY A 10 -8.80 -9.87 -6.78
N VAL A 11 -7.47 -9.89 -6.94
CA VAL A 11 -6.51 -9.69 -5.85
C VAL A 11 -5.91 -8.30 -5.91
N GLY A 12 -5.50 -7.76 -4.76
CA GLY A 12 -4.93 -6.42 -4.69
C GLY A 12 -4.92 -5.86 -3.28
N VAL A 13 -4.56 -4.57 -3.18
CA VAL A 13 -4.49 -3.83 -1.92
C VAL A 13 -5.29 -2.55 -2.06
N TYR A 14 -6.08 -2.21 -1.03
CA TYR A 14 -6.75 -0.93 -0.90
C TYR A 14 -6.23 -0.19 0.33
N LEU A 15 -5.53 0.94 0.12
CA LEU A 15 -4.93 1.72 1.20
C LEU A 15 -6.01 2.59 1.88
N LEU A 16 -6.22 2.35 3.19
CA LEU A 16 -7.13 3.15 4.02
C LEU A 16 -6.42 4.34 4.66
N LYS A 17 -5.09 4.25 4.83
CA LYS A 17 -4.23 5.32 5.34
C LYS A 17 -3.22 5.75 4.28
N LYS A 18 -3.00 7.05 4.21
CA LYS A 18 -2.15 7.76 3.24
C LYS A 18 -1.06 8.55 3.98
N PRO A 19 0.00 9.00 3.30
CA PRO A 19 0.97 9.91 3.91
C PRO A 19 0.28 11.14 4.49
N GLY A 20 0.53 11.42 5.77
CA GLY A 20 -0.11 12.52 6.52
C GLY A 20 -1.25 12.07 7.45
N ASP A 21 -1.82 10.89 7.24
CA ASP A 21 -2.93 10.42 8.07
C ASP A 21 -2.44 9.98 9.45
N ARG A 22 -3.18 10.38 10.49
CA ARG A 22 -3.01 9.82 11.83
C ARG A 22 -3.55 8.38 11.86
N VAL A 23 -2.85 7.53 12.60
CA VAL A 23 -3.27 6.16 12.89
C VAL A 23 -3.07 5.83 14.36
N GLU A 24 -3.96 5.02 14.92
CA GLU A 24 -3.83 4.47 16.27
C GLU A 24 -3.52 2.98 16.25
N ARG A 25 -3.00 2.45 17.38
CA ARG A 25 -2.70 1.02 17.49
C ARG A 25 -3.99 0.20 17.33
N GLY A 26 -3.97 -0.76 16.41
CA GLY A 26 -5.12 -1.63 16.10
C GLY A 26 -6.01 -1.08 14.99
N GLU A 27 -5.80 0.16 14.54
CA GLU A 27 -6.50 0.71 13.40
C GLU A 27 -5.96 0.12 12.08
N VAL A 28 -6.86 -0.10 11.13
CA VAL A 28 -6.54 -0.76 9.86
C VAL A 28 -5.85 0.21 8.90
N LEU A 29 -4.69 -0.19 8.38
CA LEU A 29 -3.91 0.59 7.40
C LEU A 29 -4.36 0.36 5.95
N ALA A 30 -4.68 -0.89 5.61
CA ALA A 30 -5.06 -1.30 4.27
C ALA A 30 -5.90 -2.59 4.31
N LEU A 31 -6.71 -2.80 3.28
CA LEU A 31 -7.39 -4.06 3.01
C LEU A 31 -6.60 -4.86 1.97
N VAL A 32 -6.45 -6.16 2.21
CA VAL A 32 -5.80 -7.09 1.27
C VAL A 32 -6.85 -8.03 0.70
N TYR A 33 -7.08 -7.93 -0.59
CA TYR A 33 -7.92 -8.88 -1.33
C TYR A 33 -7.03 -10.00 -1.84
N HIS A 34 -7.24 -11.22 -1.36
CA HIS A 34 -6.46 -12.40 -1.73
C HIS A 34 -7.38 -13.61 -1.99
N ARG A 35 -6.88 -14.60 -2.73
CA ARG A 35 -7.62 -15.83 -3.07
C ARG A 35 -6.80 -17.09 -2.77
N GLY A 36 -6.42 -17.23 -1.50
CA GLY A 36 -5.80 -18.46 -0.98
C GLY A 36 -4.29 -18.66 -1.25
N LYS A 37 -3.58 -17.67 -1.79
CA LYS A 37 -2.13 -17.75 -2.06
C LYS A 37 -1.41 -16.45 -1.69
N GLY A 38 -0.20 -16.56 -1.15
CA GLY A 38 0.75 -15.44 -1.01
C GLY A 38 0.37 -14.37 0.03
N LEU A 39 -0.58 -14.65 0.93
CA LEU A 39 -1.05 -13.65 1.90
C LEU A 39 0.05 -13.22 2.87
N GLU A 40 0.82 -14.17 3.42
CA GLU A 40 1.88 -13.85 4.39
C GLU A 40 2.97 -12.97 3.79
N GLU A 41 3.45 -13.32 2.58
CA GLU A 41 4.41 -12.51 1.81
C GLU A 41 3.85 -11.12 1.51
N ALA A 42 2.58 -11.01 1.08
CA ALA A 42 1.94 -9.72 0.83
C ALA A 42 1.83 -8.87 2.10
N LEU A 43 1.51 -9.48 3.25
CA LEU A 43 1.46 -8.78 4.53
C LEU A 43 2.85 -8.32 5.00
N ALA A 44 3.90 -9.11 4.77
CA ALA A 44 5.28 -8.72 5.07
C ALA A 44 5.68 -7.47 4.27
N HIS A 45 5.44 -7.48 2.95
CA HIS A 45 5.71 -6.32 2.10
C HIS A 45 4.92 -5.08 2.50
N LEU A 46 3.64 -5.22 2.88
CA LEU A 46 2.85 -4.08 3.34
C LEU A 46 3.35 -3.51 4.66
N ARG A 47 3.78 -4.35 5.61
CA ARG A 47 4.34 -3.89 6.89
C ARG A 47 5.62 -3.09 6.68
N GLU A 48 6.46 -3.49 5.73
CA GLU A 48 7.69 -2.76 5.38
C GLU A 48 7.41 -1.46 4.62
N ALA A 49 6.36 -1.44 3.79
CA ALA A 49 6.00 -0.27 2.99
C ALA A 49 5.45 0.91 3.82
N PHE A 50 4.75 0.65 4.92
CA PHE A 50 4.23 1.70 5.81
C PHE A 50 5.31 2.17 6.80
N GLN A 51 5.65 3.45 6.73
CA GLN A 51 6.50 4.11 7.71
C GLN A 51 5.65 5.02 8.60
N LEU A 52 5.68 4.77 9.92
CA LEU A 52 4.96 5.55 10.91
C LEU A 52 5.95 6.44 11.68
N GLY A 53 5.56 7.70 11.91
CA GLY A 53 6.36 8.68 12.62
C GLY A 53 5.49 9.58 13.49
N LEU A 54 6.13 10.40 14.32
CA LEU A 54 5.44 11.38 15.18
C LEU A 54 4.75 12.49 14.38
N SER A 55 5.26 12.77 13.17
CA SER A 55 4.69 13.72 12.22
C SER A 55 4.98 13.28 10.79
N ALA A 56 4.25 13.83 9.84
CA ALA A 56 4.44 13.60 8.42
C ALA A 56 4.28 14.92 7.66
N SER A 57 5.08 15.11 6.60
CA SER A 57 4.99 16.25 5.68
C SER A 57 4.89 15.72 4.25
N PRO A 58 3.68 15.44 3.75
CA PRO A 58 3.49 14.92 2.40
C PRO A 58 3.98 15.93 1.35
N LEU A 59 4.68 15.43 0.34
CA LEU A 59 5.09 16.24 -0.81
C LEU A 59 3.90 16.53 -1.74
N PRO A 60 3.97 17.63 -2.53
CA PRO A 60 3.02 17.85 -3.61
C PRO A 60 2.93 16.65 -4.56
N LEU A 61 1.72 16.35 -5.03
CA LEU A 61 1.51 15.26 -6.01
C LEU A 61 2.15 15.56 -7.37
N VAL A 62 2.25 16.84 -7.71
CA VAL A 62 2.93 17.34 -8.92
C VAL A 62 4.01 18.30 -8.44
N LEU A 63 5.27 17.98 -8.77
CA LEU A 63 6.42 18.78 -8.33
C LEU A 63 6.66 19.98 -9.25
N ASP A 64 6.53 19.78 -10.56
CA ASP A 64 6.74 20.80 -11.57
C ASP A 64 6.02 20.43 -12.87
N ALA A 65 5.85 21.41 -13.77
CA ALA A 65 5.34 21.22 -15.13
C ALA A 65 6.31 21.85 -16.13
N VAL A 66 6.90 21.01 -17.00
CA VAL A 66 7.81 21.47 -18.05
C VAL A 66 6.99 21.74 -19.32
N PRO A 67 7.13 22.93 -19.94
CA PRO A 67 6.41 23.29 -21.17
C PRO A 67 6.84 22.46 -22.39
#